data_AF-A0A7W3VMU1-F1
#
_entry.id   AF-A0A7W3VMU1-F1
#
_cell.length_a   1.000
_cell.length_b   1.000
_cell.length_c   1.000
_cell.angle_alpha   90.00
_cell.angle_beta   90.00
_cell.angle_gamma   90.00
#
_symmetry.space_group_name_H-M   'P 1'
#
loop_
_entity.id
_entity.type
_entity.pdbx_description
1 polymer ?
#
loop_
_entity_poly.entity_id
_entity_poly.type
_entity_poly.pdbx_seq_one_letter_code
_entity_poly.pdbx_strand_id
1 'polypeptide(L)'
;MGIGVKKRSNNINNESSISAKSSIDVDEEGYEPIPELVSYFKVLPAHKKWASLVTEINQDGGNEIYRTISPFWDGEDDAFTIESFSDVDQFPHLNKMTLFSTDEAIVKALEDKGIASIVSCF
;
A
#
# COMPACT_ATOMS: atom_id res chain seq x y z
N MET A 1 38.01 56.38 -13.61
CA MET A 1 38.34 55.02 -13.12
C MET A 1 37.14 54.47 -12.35
N GLY A 2 36.31 53.63 -13.00
CA GLY A 2 35.13 53.01 -12.38
C GLY A 2 35.45 51.63 -11.81
N ILE A 3 35.05 51.38 -10.57
CA ILE A 3 35.34 50.17 -9.80
C ILE A 3 34.26 49.13 -10.12
N GLY A 4 34.62 48.03 -10.78
CA GLY A 4 33.71 46.95 -11.15
C GLY A 4 33.46 45.96 -10.02
N VAL A 5 32.23 45.85 -9.55
CA VAL A 5 31.78 44.85 -8.56
C VAL A 5 31.53 43.52 -9.28
N LYS A 6 32.36 42.51 -8.99
CA LYS A 6 32.20 41.14 -9.51
C LYS A 6 31.03 40.47 -8.78
N LYS A 7 29.92 40.21 -9.48
CA LYS A 7 28.81 39.43 -8.92
C LYS A 7 29.28 38.01 -8.64
N ARG A 8 29.13 37.59 -7.39
CA ARG A 8 29.38 36.24 -6.88
C ARG A 8 28.18 35.38 -7.30
N SER A 9 28.32 34.54 -8.32
CA SER A 9 27.28 33.55 -8.64
C SER A 9 27.27 32.47 -7.56
N ASN A 10 26.19 32.40 -6.81
CA ASN A 10 25.87 31.26 -5.94
C ASN A 10 25.45 30.09 -6.84
N ASN A 11 26.26 29.03 -6.86
CA ASN A 11 25.87 27.74 -7.40
C ASN A 11 25.23 26.93 -6.27
N ILE A 12 23.91 27.00 -6.19
CA ILE A 12 23.07 26.10 -5.37
C ILE A 12 22.39 25.16 -6.34
N ASN A 13 23.06 24.05 -6.67
CA ASN A 13 22.48 22.90 -7.35
C ASN A 13 23.10 21.64 -6.74
N ASN A 14 22.70 21.32 -5.52
CA ASN A 14 22.95 20.01 -4.92
C ASN A 14 21.76 19.60 -4.04
N GLU A 15 20.56 19.70 -4.59
CA GLU A 15 19.46 18.83 -4.16
C GLU A 15 19.56 17.54 -4.96
N SER A 16 20.28 16.60 -4.35
CA SER A 16 19.98 15.18 -4.32
C SER A 16 19.29 14.61 -5.57
N SER A 17 20.12 14.30 -6.54
CA SER A 17 19.89 13.26 -7.54
C SER A 17 19.61 11.91 -6.85
N ILE A 18 18.36 11.67 -6.46
CA ILE A 18 17.79 10.33 -6.27
C ILE A 18 16.51 10.26 -7.10
N SER A 19 16.69 10.44 -8.41
CA SER A 19 15.74 9.93 -9.40
C SER A 19 16.59 9.20 -10.42
N ALA A 20 17.09 8.03 -10.01
CA ALA A 20 17.63 7.06 -10.92
C ALA A 20 16.44 6.52 -11.74
N LYS A 21 16.16 7.25 -12.82
CA LYS A 21 15.46 6.88 -14.04
C LYS A 21 15.17 5.37 -14.17
N SER A 22 14.02 4.91 -13.68
CA SER A 22 13.33 3.75 -14.23
C SER A 22 12.37 4.27 -15.30
N SER A 23 12.62 3.94 -16.56
CA SER A 23 11.64 4.15 -17.63
C SER A 23 10.59 3.06 -17.51
N ILE A 24 9.68 3.22 -16.56
CA ILE A 24 8.50 2.36 -16.46
C ILE A 24 7.56 2.83 -17.57
N ASP A 25 7.29 1.96 -18.54
CA ASP A 25 6.22 2.21 -19.50
C ASP A 25 4.90 1.98 -18.78
N VAL A 26 4.31 3.05 -18.27
CA VAL A 26 3.12 2.97 -17.43
C VAL A 26 1.94 2.40 -18.21
N ASP A 27 1.89 2.59 -19.53
CA ASP A 27 0.79 2.11 -20.38
C ASP A 27 0.81 0.58 -20.57
N GLU A 28 2.00 -0.05 -20.51
CA GLU A 28 2.17 -1.50 -20.63
C GLU A 28 2.28 -2.20 -19.25
N GLU A 29 2.95 -1.57 -18.28
CA GLU A 29 3.30 -2.17 -16.98
C GLU A 29 2.40 -1.69 -15.83
N GLY A 30 1.53 -0.70 -16.05
CA GLY A 30 0.71 -0.08 -14.99
C GLY A 30 -0.41 -0.98 -14.44
N TYR A 31 -0.73 -2.07 -15.14
CA TYR A 31 -1.74 -3.05 -14.73
C TYR A 31 -1.20 -4.10 -13.74
N GLU A 32 0.12 -4.31 -13.73
CA GLU A 32 0.76 -5.30 -12.87
C GLU A 32 1.39 -4.64 -11.63
N PRO A 33 1.44 -5.34 -10.48
CA PRO A 33 2.16 -4.87 -9.31
C PRO A 33 3.64 -4.60 -9.60
N ILE A 34 4.11 -3.38 -9.30
CA ILE A 34 5.51 -2.97 -9.48
C ILE A 34 6.42 -3.83 -8.59
N PRO A 35 7.34 -4.64 -9.15
CA PRO A 35 8.11 -5.62 -8.39
C PRO A 35 8.97 -5.02 -7.26
N GLU A 36 9.52 -3.82 -7.47
CA GLU A 36 10.32 -3.11 -6.48
C GLU A 36 9.48 -2.74 -5.25
N LEU A 37 8.25 -2.29 -5.45
CA LEU A 37 7.33 -1.92 -4.37
C LEU A 37 6.83 -3.14 -3.63
N VAL A 38 6.48 -4.21 -4.35
CA VAL A 38 6.14 -5.51 -3.74
C VAL A 38 7.29 -5.99 -2.85
N SER A 39 8.52 -5.92 -3.34
CA SER A 39 9.72 -6.32 -2.58
C SER A 39 9.93 -5.45 -1.34
N TYR A 40 9.71 -4.15 -1.46
CA TYR A 40 9.79 -3.20 -0.35
C TYR A 40 8.76 -3.51 0.76
N PHE A 41 7.49 -3.71 0.41
CA PHE A 41 6.44 -4.00 1.38
C PHE A 41 6.62 -5.36 2.06
N LYS A 42 7.16 -6.38 1.35
CA LYS A 42 7.45 -7.70 1.93
C LYS A 42 8.50 -7.68 3.06
N VAL A 43 9.44 -6.73 3.02
CA VAL A 43 10.49 -6.59 4.05
C VAL A 43 10.19 -5.49 5.07
N LEU A 44 9.08 -4.78 4.92
CA LEU A 44 8.70 -3.68 5.80
C LEU A 44 8.45 -4.24 7.22
N PRO A 45 9.19 -3.79 8.25
CA PRO A 45 9.02 -4.32 9.59
C PRO A 45 7.68 -3.90 10.18
N ALA A 46 6.73 -4.83 10.24
CA ALA A 46 5.49 -4.67 10.99
C ALA A 46 5.79 -4.77 12.49
N HIS A 47 6.02 -3.64 13.15
CA HIS A 47 6.25 -3.66 14.59
C HIS A 47 4.98 -4.10 15.33
N LYS A 48 5.08 -5.18 16.12
CA LYS A 48 3.98 -5.72 16.95
C LYS A 48 3.25 -4.68 17.80
N LYS A 49 3.93 -3.60 18.18
CA LYS A 49 3.33 -2.46 18.91
C LYS A 49 2.14 -1.82 18.17
N TRP A 50 2.11 -1.93 16.84
CA TRP A 50 1.04 -1.38 16.01
C TRP A 50 -0.14 -2.33 15.89
N ALA A 51 0.04 -3.64 16.05
CA ALA A 51 -1.03 -4.62 15.91
C ALA A 51 -2.18 -4.38 16.89
N SER A 52 -1.85 -3.94 18.12
CA SER A 52 -2.86 -3.54 19.11
C SER A 52 -3.59 -2.24 18.78
N LEU A 53 -3.12 -1.44 17.82
CA LEU A 53 -3.80 -0.22 17.38
C LEU A 53 -4.72 -0.47 16.18
N VAL A 54 -4.61 -1.62 15.53
CA VAL A 54 -5.47 -1.97 14.40
C VAL A 54 -6.82 -2.41 14.94
N THR A 55 -7.85 -1.62 14.62
CA THR A 55 -9.25 -1.92 14.96
C THR A 55 -10.07 -2.35 13.75
N GLU A 56 -9.63 -1.95 12.55
CA GLU A 56 -10.32 -2.19 11.30
C GLU A 56 -9.32 -2.47 10.18
N ILE A 57 -9.64 -3.43 9.31
CA ILE A 57 -8.97 -3.66 8.03
C ILE A 57 -9.99 -3.40 6.92
N ASN A 58 -9.62 -2.60 5.92
CA ASN A 58 -10.54 -2.21 4.86
C ASN A 58 -9.98 -2.56 3.47
N GLN A 59 -10.52 -3.62 2.87
CA GLN A 59 -10.33 -3.96 1.46
C GLN A 59 -11.42 -3.31 0.61
N ASP A 60 -11.19 -2.05 0.23
CA ASP A 60 -12.03 -1.28 -0.69
C ASP A 60 -11.18 -0.92 -1.91
N GLY A 61 -11.53 -1.48 -3.07
CA GLY A 61 -10.79 -1.34 -4.33
C GLY A 61 -10.66 0.11 -4.80
N GLY A 62 -11.53 1.01 -4.32
CA GLY A 62 -11.42 2.45 -4.56
C GLY A 62 -10.27 3.12 -3.81
N ASN A 63 -9.69 2.48 -2.80
CA ASN A 63 -8.62 3.07 -1.98
C ASN A 63 -7.36 3.33 -2.79
N GLU A 64 -6.80 4.53 -2.65
CA GLU A 64 -5.62 4.97 -3.41
C GLU A 64 -4.33 4.17 -3.08
N ILE A 65 -4.30 3.49 -1.94
CA ILE A 65 -3.13 2.74 -1.49
C ILE A 65 -2.76 1.63 -2.47
N TYR A 66 -3.74 0.99 -3.11
CA TYR A 66 -3.50 -0.08 -4.08
C TYR A 66 -2.81 0.44 -5.34
N ARG A 67 -3.17 1.66 -5.77
CA ARG A 67 -2.53 2.38 -6.88
C ARG A 67 -1.09 2.80 -6.60
N THR A 68 -0.63 2.68 -5.35
CA THR A 68 0.80 2.80 -5.06
C THR A 68 1.57 1.61 -5.61
N ILE A 69 1.01 0.40 -5.54
CA ILE A 69 1.68 -0.84 -5.96
C ILE A 69 1.35 -1.18 -7.42
N SER A 70 0.08 -1.05 -7.84
CA SER A 70 -0.38 -1.27 -9.21
C SER A 70 -1.14 -0.03 -9.71
N PRO A 71 -0.49 0.90 -10.45
CA PRO A 71 -1.02 2.23 -10.76
C PRO A 71 -2.40 2.28 -11.41
N PHE A 72 -2.72 1.30 -12.26
CA PHE A 72 -3.97 1.20 -13.01
C PHE A 72 -4.93 0.15 -12.46
N TRP A 73 -4.65 -0.43 -11.29
CA TRP A 73 -5.58 -1.33 -10.65
C TRP A 73 -6.89 -0.60 -10.30
N ASP A 74 -7.99 -1.17 -10.76
CA ASP A 74 -9.35 -0.61 -10.67
C ASP A 74 -10.22 -1.30 -9.61
N GLY A 75 -9.72 -2.36 -8.99
CA GLY A 75 -10.44 -3.12 -7.97
C GLY A 75 -11.15 -4.38 -8.48
N GLU A 76 -11.06 -4.70 -9.78
CA GLU A 76 -11.87 -5.77 -10.39
C GLU A 76 -11.22 -7.16 -10.38
N ASP A 77 -9.92 -7.26 -10.02
CA ASP A 77 -9.19 -8.53 -9.98
C ASP A 77 -8.75 -8.95 -8.56
N ASP A 78 -8.15 -10.14 -8.46
CA ASP A 78 -7.73 -10.77 -7.21
C ASP A 78 -6.34 -10.36 -6.73
N ALA A 79 -5.66 -9.38 -7.33
CA ALA A 79 -4.27 -9.03 -7.05
C ALA A 79 -4.00 -8.69 -5.57
N PHE A 80 -5.03 -8.21 -4.86
CA PHE A 80 -4.97 -7.85 -3.44
C PHE A 80 -5.88 -8.71 -2.55
N THR A 81 -6.43 -9.81 -3.06
CA THR A 81 -7.27 -10.73 -2.26
C THR A 81 -6.43 -11.41 -1.18
N ILE A 82 -6.93 -11.42 0.07
CA ILE A 82 -6.28 -12.12 1.18
C ILE A 82 -6.66 -13.60 1.11
N GLU A 83 -5.67 -14.47 0.93
CA GLU A 83 -5.88 -15.93 0.81
C GLU A 83 -5.90 -16.66 2.17
N SER A 84 -5.33 -16.06 3.22
CA SER A 84 -5.22 -16.69 4.55
C SER A 84 -5.44 -15.69 5.68
N PHE A 85 -6.22 -16.11 6.67
CA PHE A 85 -6.61 -15.31 7.84
C PHE A 85 -6.00 -15.87 9.14
N SER A 86 -4.98 -16.72 9.03
CA SER A 86 -4.36 -17.38 10.19
C SER A 86 -3.70 -16.40 11.16
N ASP A 87 -3.30 -15.22 10.69
CA ASP A 87 -2.65 -14.18 11.48
C ASP A 87 -3.62 -13.20 12.15
N VAL A 88 -4.93 -13.38 11.99
CA VAL A 88 -5.93 -12.46 12.58
C VAL A 88 -5.82 -12.40 14.10
N ASP A 89 -5.37 -13.48 14.74
CA ASP A 89 -5.15 -13.58 16.18
C ASP A 89 -4.01 -12.67 16.69
N GLN A 90 -3.20 -12.10 15.78
CA GLN A 90 -2.18 -11.10 16.14
C GLN A 90 -2.76 -9.71 16.42
N PHE A 91 -4.03 -9.46 16.08
CA PHE A 91 -4.69 -8.16 16.20
C PHE A 91 -5.77 -8.17 17.30
N PRO A 92 -5.40 -7.93 18.58
CA PRO A 92 -6.30 -8.15 19.70
C PRO A 92 -7.51 -7.20 19.76
N HIS A 93 -7.47 -6.08 19.04
CA HIS A 93 -8.55 -5.08 19.02
C HIS A 93 -9.26 -4.97 17.67
N LEU A 94 -8.91 -5.84 16.70
CA LEU A 94 -9.55 -5.90 15.41
C LEU A 94 -11.00 -6.37 15.62
N ASN A 95 -11.94 -5.53 15.20
CA ASN A 95 -13.37 -5.79 15.37
C ASN A 95 -14.14 -5.69 14.06
N LYS A 96 -13.52 -5.18 12.98
CA LYS A 96 -14.15 -5.04 11.68
C LYS A 96 -13.19 -5.33 10.54
N MET A 97 -13.67 -6.05 9.54
CA MET A 97 -12.96 -6.28 8.29
C MET A 97 -13.90 -6.07 7.10
N THR A 98 -13.50 -5.24 6.13
CA THR A 98 -14.08 -5.24 4.79
C THR A 98 -13.17 -6.09 3.90
N LEU A 99 -13.72 -7.07 3.18
CA LEU A 99 -12.95 -8.05 2.41
C LEU A 99 -13.37 -8.09 0.94
N PHE A 100 -12.42 -8.31 0.04
CA PHE A 100 -12.73 -8.64 -1.37
C PHE A 100 -13.28 -10.05 -1.51
N SER A 101 -12.79 -10.98 -0.68
CA SER A 101 -13.21 -12.39 -0.72
C SER A 101 -14.60 -12.61 -0.13
N THR A 102 -15.33 -13.53 -0.75
CA THR A 102 -16.71 -13.95 -0.38
C THR A 102 -16.78 -15.33 0.26
N ASP A 103 -15.65 -15.95 0.61
CA ASP A 103 -15.66 -17.30 1.19
C ASP A 103 -16.41 -17.33 2.53
N GLU A 104 -17.58 -17.97 2.52
CA GLU A 104 -18.46 -18.10 3.69
C GLU A 104 -17.76 -18.76 4.89
N ALA A 105 -16.82 -19.69 4.66
CA ALA A 105 -16.09 -20.34 5.73
C ALA A 105 -15.15 -19.35 6.44
N ILE A 106 -14.55 -18.43 5.68
CA ILE A 106 -13.70 -17.37 6.21
C ILE A 106 -14.54 -16.34 6.96
N VAL A 107 -15.64 -15.86 6.36
CA VAL A 107 -16.59 -14.94 6.99
C VAL A 107 -17.05 -15.50 8.33
N LYS A 108 -17.49 -16.77 8.35
CA LYS A 108 -17.91 -17.44 9.58
C LYS A 108 -16.78 -17.54 10.61
N ALA A 109 -15.56 -17.88 10.18
CA ALA A 109 -14.41 -17.98 11.09
C ALA A 109 -14.05 -16.62 11.74
N LEU A 110 -14.24 -15.52 11.01
CA LEU A 110 -14.05 -14.16 11.53
C LEU A 110 -15.17 -13.76 12.50
N GLU A 111 -16.42 -14.08 12.16
CA GLU A 111 -17.57 -13.85 13.05
C GLU A 111 -17.46 -14.66 14.36
N ASP A 112 -17.03 -15.91 14.30
CA ASP A 112 -16.78 -16.75 15.48
C ASP A 112 -15.70 -16.15 16.40
N LYS A 113 -14.80 -15.33 15.85
CA LYS A 113 -13.79 -14.56 16.59
C LYS A 113 -14.27 -13.17 17.05
N GLY A 114 -15.53 -12.82 16.78
CA GLY A 114 -16.13 -11.53 17.15
C GLY A 114 -15.74 -10.37 16.23
N ILE A 115 -15.29 -10.67 15.02
CA ILE A 115 -14.91 -9.68 14.01
C ILE A 115 -16.06 -9.54 13.03
N ALA A 116 -16.61 -8.33 12.89
CA ALA A 116 -17.63 -8.05 11.89
C ALA A 116 -16.99 -8.04 10.49
N SER A 117 -17.36 -9.01 9.66
CA SER A 117 -16.93 -9.10 8.26
C SER A 117 -17.99 -8.52 7.33
N ILE A 118 -17.56 -7.61 6.45
CA ILE A 118 -18.37 -7.08 5.36
C ILE A 118 -17.70 -7.50 4.05
N VAL A 119 -18.46 -8.10 3.15
CA VAL A 119 -17.98 -8.32 1.79
C VAL A 119 -18.08 -6.99 1.04
N SER A 120 -16.95 -6.56 0.47
CA SER A 120 -16.88 -5.42 -0.43
C SER A 120 -17.57 -5.78 -1.73
N CYS A 121 -18.71 -5.15 -2.03
CA CYS A 121 -19.33 -5.25 -3.34
C CYS A 121 -18.70 -4.22 -4.28
N PHE A 122 -18.12 -4.71 -5.38
CA PHE A 122 -17.83 -3.94 -6.59
C PHE A 122 -18.81 -4.36 -7.68
#